data_AF-A0A922MKA1-F1
#
_entry.id   AF-A0A922MKA1-F1
#
_cell.length_a   1.000
_cell.length_b   1.000
_cell.length_c   1.000
_cell.angle_alpha   90.00
_cell.angle_beta   90.00
_cell.angle_gamma   90.00
#
_symmetry.space_group_name_H-M   'P 1'
#
loop_
_entity.id
_entity.type
_entity.pdbx_description
1 polymer ?
#
loop_
_entity_poly.entity_id
_entity_poly.type
_entity_poly.pdbx_seq_one_letter_code
_entity_poly.pdbx_strand_id
1 'polypeptide(L)'
;MLSALLIVVLLFCNCAFNEKCLTESCDRSFKKFIKGKSGAESSDPLHLDPITIDLSKMKYGTKNNFFSGMSNCHVALTRISIENSKFQYNIACPNLTMKTDYDMEGQLSSKDINETGNCVVNFDDYLLRFDGNYGQYNGVDNKIHLQVKTYKFTPDNKARVHYECKKVFCDPDDDICLSNAANERIFPKVIEGIPGVEPSEPLHLPRFEIVLPNLKYSLLNATMFGVKDCSITFKKHVKDSKFEYEPCCPRLTIQSEYEVDGKIDTVSVRGRGTFKITYEELYFHILVSQRKEKLPDNKDHVRILDHTMQLDLRGKHTYEYSNLIFSESGRCVKCNPAVREKYFARFEEITREPLVKAFVDKFMENVRDFHVARPVEELYYKEDNKVDLNKPLIAQAWRKELCSPLDNDCLTQAVKEHVYDKFVRGLNGVESSDPLYTNNIIINRPNFNYTLYRPTLLGMRHCNFMKLRLTQDEVSRVTYELECPNLVLKASYDVKGTMNRIQGEGKDVYKLNITGKYERIMEEDGKLHFHILNYNLELDEHATSSVMYHNLFTRPTGMGEYFGRALEKQTRDYVMKKMLTKYVQNLKDFQRIVPIEEVHFRYVV
;
A
#
# COMPACT_ATOMS: atom_id res chain seq x y z
N MET A 1 13.32 -17.77 40.19
CA MET A 1 14.10 -16.59 40.62
C MET A 1 13.27 -15.56 41.40
N LEU A 2 12.11 -15.12 40.91
CA LEU A 2 11.18 -14.22 41.64
C LEU A 2 10.74 -14.74 43.04
N SER A 3 10.57 -16.05 43.16
CA SER A 3 10.32 -16.73 44.44
C SER A 3 11.50 -16.61 45.41
N ALA A 4 12.75 -16.58 44.94
CA ALA A 4 13.94 -16.35 45.78
C ALA A 4 14.07 -14.87 46.18
N LEU A 5 13.69 -13.95 45.28
CA LEU A 5 13.71 -12.50 45.49
C LEU A 5 12.79 -12.08 46.66
N LEU A 6 11.64 -12.74 46.81
CA LEU A 6 10.72 -12.49 47.93
C LEU A 6 11.15 -13.15 49.26
N ILE A 7 11.80 -14.32 49.22
CA ILE A 7 12.21 -15.03 50.44
C ILE A 7 13.36 -14.29 51.15
N VAL A 8 14.32 -13.72 50.40
CA VAL A 8 15.48 -13.01 50.97
C VAL A 8 15.10 -11.67 51.60
N VAL A 9 14.08 -10.99 51.06
CA VAL A 9 13.69 -9.65 51.49
C VAL A 9 13.01 -9.64 52.87
N LEU A 10 12.34 -10.73 53.24
CA LEU A 10 11.58 -10.83 54.48
C LEU A 10 12.40 -11.28 55.71
N LEU A 11 13.64 -11.73 55.51
CA LEU A 11 14.48 -12.31 56.57
C LEU A 11 15.31 -11.29 57.37
N PHE A 12 15.35 -10.01 56.98
CA PHE A 12 16.24 -9.01 57.58
C PHE A 12 15.55 -7.77 58.16
N CYS A 13 14.22 -7.82 58.37
CA CYS A 13 13.49 -6.68 58.95
C CYS A 13 13.53 -6.71 60.48
N ASN A 14 14.51 -6.03 61.09
CA ASN A 14 14.49 -5.68 62.52
C ASN A 14 13.47 -4.55 62.83
N CYS A 15 12.31 -4.55 62.19
CA CYS A 15 11.37 -3.44 62.31
C CYS A 15 10.02 -3.84 62.87
N ALA A 16 9.45 -2.97 63.70
CA ALA A 16 8.02 -2.96 63.95
C ALA A 16 7.31 -2.89 62.59
N PHE A 17 6.21 -3.63 62.40
CA PHE A 17 5.46 -3.80 61.14
C PHE A 17 4.82 -2.51 60.56
N ASN A 18 5.52 -1.38 60.64
CA ASN A 18 5.21 -0.11 59.99
C ASN A 18 5.61 -0.16 58.51
N GLU A 19 4.66 0.22 57.64
CA GLU A 19 4.79 0.23 56.18
C GLU A 19 6.07 0.93 55.68
N LYS A 20 6.41 2.10 56.25
CA LYS A 20 7.60 2.87 55.83
C LYS A 20 8.87 2.08 56.10
N CYS A 21 8.98 1.53 57.31
CA CYS A 21 10.18 0.79 57.69
C CYS A 21 10.32 -0.53 56.93
N LEU A 22 9.21 -1.26 56.71
CA LEU A 22 9.18 -2.44 55.86
C LEU A 22 9.65 -2.10 54.45
N THR A 23 9.13 -1.02 53.85
CA THR A 23 9.49 -0.57 52.50
C THR A 23 10.98 -0.24 52.41
N GLU A 24 11.52 0.56 53.33
CA GLU A 24 12.95 0.92 53.34
C GLU A 24 13.87 -0.29 53.56
N SER A 25 13.47 -1.21 54.44
CA SER A 25 14.22 -2.44 54.70
C SER A 25 14.21 -3.35 53.48
N CYS A 26 13.06 -3.49 52.82
CA CYS A 26 12.93 -4.26 51.61
C CYS A 26 13.72 -3.66 50.45
N ASP A 27 13.75 -2.33 50.31
CA ASP A 27 14.56 -1.64 49.31
C ASP A 27 16.05 -1.95 49.45
N ARG A 28 16.58 -1.90 50.69
CA ARG A 28 17.98 -2.25 50.97
C ARG A 28 18.28 -3.72 50.64
N SER A 29 17.37 -4.63 50.99
CA SER A 29 17.51 -6.06 50.70
C SER A 29 17.44 -6.33 49.20
N PHE A 30 16.50 -5.70 48.49
CA PHE A 30 16.35 -5.75 47.04
C PHE A 30 17.63 -5.31 46.34
N LYS A 31 18.19 -4.14 46.69
CA LYS A 31 19.45 -3.63 46.11
C LYS A 31 20.64 -4.57 46.33
N LYS A 32 20.72 -5.21 47.49
CA LYS A 32 21.76 -6.22 47.77
C LYS A 32 21.56 -7.49 46.95
N PHE A 33 20.31 -7.93 46.81
CA PHE A 33 19.96 -9.11 46.01
C PHE A 33 20.33 -8.90 44.53
N ILE A 34 19.93 -7.78 43.93
CA ILE A 34 20.21 -7.49 42.52
C ILE A 34 21.71 -7.45 42.21
N LYS A 35 22.52 -6.89 43.13
CA LYS A 35 23.98 -6.84 42.98
C LYS A 35 24.67 -8.21 43.04
N GLY A 36 23.99 -9.23 43.56
CA GLY A 36 24.58 -10.55 43.86
C GLY A 36 25.52 -10.48 45.08
N LYS A 37 25.38 -11.41 46.02
CA LYS A 37 26.33 -11.58 47.14
C LYS A 37 26.35 -13.04 47.61
N SER A 38 27.52 -13.49 48.07
CA SER A 38 27.69 -14.76 48.80
C SER A 38 27.24 -16.00 48.01
N GLY A 39 27.69 -16.13 46.76
CA GLY A 39 27.41 -17.31 45.92
C GLY A 39 26.13 -17.21 45.08
N ALA A 40 25.36 -16.13 45.19
CA ALA A 40 24.28 -15.80 44.25
C ALA A 40 24.79 -14.87 43.13
N GLU A 41 24.45 -15.20 41.88
CA GLU A 41 24.74 -14.37 40.71
C GLU A 41 23.99 -13.03 40.77
N SER A 42 24.55 -12.00 40.13
CA SER A 42 23.84 -10.73 39.98
C SER A 42 22.59 -10.93 39.11
N SER A 43 21.51 -10.23 39.45
CA SER A 43 20.28 -10.16 38.64
C SER A 43 20.23 -8.90 37.78
N ASP A 44 21.37 -8.28 37.48
CA ASP A 44 21.48 -7.19 36.51
C ASP A 44 22.80 -7.34 35.72
N PRO A 45 22.76 -7.94 34.50
CA PRO A 45 21.56 -8.31 33.77
C PRO A 45 20.86 -9.57 34.34
N LEU A 46 19.53 -9.56 34.32
CA LEU A 46 18.68 -10.71 34.60
C LEU A 46 18.46 -11.50 33.31
N HIS A 47 19.05 -12.69 33.21
CA HIS A 47 18.79 -13.63 32.13
C HIS A 47 17.47 -14.37 32.35
N LEU A 48 16.63 -14.44 31.32
CA LEU A 48 15.40 -15.23 31.32
C LEU A 48 15.52 -16.39 30.34
N ASP A 49 14.85 -17.49 30.66
CA ASP A 49 14.69 -18.60 29.75
C ASP A 49 13.96 -18.15 28.46
N PRO A 50 14.11 -18.89 27.35
CA PRO A 50 13.32 -18.66 26.15
C PRO A 50 11.82 -18.68 26.47
N ILE A 51 11.08 -17.74 25.89
CA ILE A 51 9.63 -17.63 26.08
C ILE A 51 8.97 -17.99 24.76
N THR A 52 8.08 -18.97 24.76
CA THR A 52 7.26 -19.30 23.59
C THR A 52 5.81 -19.02 23.90
N ILE A 53 5.17 -18.21 23.06
CA ILE A 53 3.76 -17.88 23.09
C ILE A 53 3.13 -18.48 21.84
N ASP A 54 2.23 -19.44 22.04
CA ASP A 54 1.44 -20.04 20.96
C ASP A 54 0.05 -19.39 20.95
N LEU A 55 -0.19 -18.53 19.97
CA LEU A 55 -1.49 -17.95 19.67
C LEU A 55 -2.14 -18.76 18.54
N SER A 56 -3.47 -18.72 18.45
CA SER A 56 -4.25 -19.55 17.49
C SER A 56 -3.83 -19.45 16.02
N LYS A 57 -3.11 -18.40 15.64
CA LYS A 57 -2.58 -18.19 14.28
C LYS A 57 -1.11 -17.80 14.24
N MET A 58 -0.43 -17.71 15.38
CA MET A 58 0.91 -17.16 15.45
C MET A 58 1.68 -17.76 16.60
N LYS A 59 2.86 -18.28 16.31
CA LYS A 59 3.87 -18.68 17.28
C LYS A 59 4.88 -17.56 17.38
N TYR A 60 5.09 -17.09 18.60
CA TYR A 60 6.08 -16.08 18.92
C TYR A 60 7.03 -16.65 19.95
N GLY A 61 8.30 -16.79 19.58
CA GLY A 61 9.39 -17.22 20.44
C GLY A 61 10.33 -16.07 20.72
N THR A 62 10.82 -15.98 21.95
CA THR A 62 11.99 -15.17 22.30
C THR A 62 13.10 -16.04 22.85
N LYS A 63 14.34 -15.70 22.53
CA LYS A 63 15.56 -16.34 23.05
C LYS A 63 16.59 -15.29 23.41
N ASN A 64 17.60 -15.69 24.17
CA ASN A 64 18.65 -14.79 24.67
C ASN A 64 18.05 -13.56 25.38
N ASN A 65 17.00 -13.80 26.18
CA ASN A 65 16.30 -12.76 26.91
C ASN A 65 17.16 -12.26 28.05
N PHE A 66 17.46 -10.96 28.09
CA PHE A 66 18.05 -10.35 29.27
C PHE A 66 17.46 -8.97 29.58
N PHE A 67 17.19 -8.76 30.86
CA PHE A 67 16.71 -7.52 31.44
C PHE A 67 17.86 -6.79 32.12
N SER A 68 17.98 -5.49 31.88
CA SER A 68 19.00 -4.64 32.50
C SER A 68 18.36 -3.39 33.10
N GLY A 69 19.03 -2.81 34.09
CA GLY A 69 18.57 -1.62 34.80
C GLY A 69 17.78 -1.92 36.08
N MET A 70 17.65 -3.19 36.47
CA MET A 70 17.04 -3.58 37.75
C MET A 70 17.77 -2.98 38.96
N SER A 71 19.06 -2.67 38.84
CA SER A 71 19.86 -2.00 39.87
C SER A 71 19.39 -0.58 40.18
N ASN A 72 18.68 0.04 39.22
CA ASN A 72 18.12 1.39 39.34
C ASN A 72 16.69 1.38 39.89
N CYS A 73 16.08 0.20 40.01
CA CYS A 73 14.76 0.07 40.61
C CYS A 73 14.83 0.27 42.14
N HIS A 74 13.71 0.69 42.72
CA HIS A 74 13.55 0.78 44.16
C HIS A 74 12.18 0.25 44.59
N VAL A 75 12.11 -0.20 45.83
CA VAL A 75 10.85 -0.68 46.41
C VAL A 75 10.02 0.54 46.81
N ALA A 76 8.90 0.74 46.11
CA ALA A 76 8.03 1.88 46.31
C ALA A 76 6.99 1.63 47.42
N LEU A 77 6.60 0.37 47.64
CA LEU A 77 5.61 0.00 48.65
C LEU A 77 5.82 -1.44 49.13
N THR A 78 5.71 -1.67 50.44
CA THR A 78 5.59 -3.02 51.01
C THR A 78 4.51 -3.05 52.08
N ARG A 79 3.52 -3.92 51.91
CA ARG A 79 2.48 -4.20 52.91
C ARG A 79 2.42 -5.68 53.21
N ILE A 80 2.29 -6.02 54.49
CA ILE A 80 2.17 -7.39 54.96
C ILE A 80 1.01 -7.43 55.95
N SER A 81 0.04 -8.31 55.70
CA SER A 81 -1.06 -8.58 56.63
C SER A 81 -0.82 -9.93 57.27
N ILE A 82 -0.48 -9.92 58.56
CA ILE A 82 -0.21 -11.14 59.34
C ILE A 82 -1.48 -11.99 59.46
N GLU A 83 -2.59 -11.34 59.82
CA GLU A 83 -3.90 -11.98 60.00
C GLU A 83 -4.35 -12.71 58.74
N ASN A 84 -4.17 -12.10 57.57
CA ASN A 84 -4.61 -12.66 56.30
C ASN A 84 -3.52 -13.45 55.58
N SER A 85 -2.30 -13.48 56.14
CA SER A 85 -1.11 -14.06 55.49
C SER A 85 -0.90 -13.55 54.05
N LYS A 86 -1.15 -12.25 53.83
CA LYS A 86 -1.06 -11.60 52.51
C LYS A 86 0.09 -10.61 52.46
N PHE A 87 0.67 -10.44 51.29
CA PHE A 87 1.64 -9.38 51.03
C PHE A 87 1.30 -8.61 49.75
N GLN A 88 1.72 -7.35 49.71
CA GLN A 88 1.74 -6.51 48.53
C GLN A 88 3.13 -5.84 48.44
N TYR A 89 3.70 -5.86 47.24
CA TYR A 89 5.06 -5.40 46.99
C TYR A 89 5.12 -4.67 45.64
N ASN A 90 5.50 -3.39 45.67
CA ASN A 90 5.64 -2.58 44.46
C ASN A 90 7.10 -2.18 44.24
N ILE A 91 7.59 -2.37 43.02
CA ILE A 91 8.93 -1.99 42.59
C ILE A 91 8.80 -0.95 41.48
N ALA A 92 9.33 0.25 41.70
CA ALA A 92 9.38 1.30 40.70
C ALA A 92 10.74 1.26 39.99
N CYS A 93 10.71 1.20 38.67
CA CYS A 93 11.86 1.08 37.79
C CYS A 93 11.87 2.25 36.80
N PRO A 94 12.70 3.28 37.03
CA PRO A 94 12.72 4.47 36.17
C PRO A 94 13.05 4.13 34.73
N ASN A 95 14.05 3.26 34.52
CA ASN A 95 14.46 2.80 33.20
C ASN A 95 14.78 1.31 33.29
N LEU A 96 14.13 0.51 32.46
CA LEU A 96 14.34 -0.92 32.38
C LEU A 96 14.48 -1.29 30.90
N THR A 97 15.49 -2.08 30.54
CA THR A 97 15.75 -2.44 29.13
C THR A 97 15.75 -3.95 29.02
N MET A 98 14.86 -4.50 28.19
CA MET A 98 14.90 -5.89 27.75
C MET A 98 15.58 -5.97 26.39
N LYS A 99 16.56 -6.86 26.24
CA LYS A 99 17.07 -7.26 24.93
C LYS A 99 16.69 -8.70 24.68
N THR A 100 16.25 -8.97 23.47
CA THR A 100 15.78 -10.29 23.07
C THR A 100 16.06 -10.54 21.60
N ASP A 101 16.34 -11.79 21.26
CA ASP A 101 16.17 -12.27 19.89
C ASP A 101 14.76 -12.85 19.79
N TYR A 102 14.04 -12.58 18.71
CA TYR A 102 12.69 -13.11 18.48
C TYR A 102 12.65 -13.97 17.23
N ASP A 103 11.69 -14.89 17.24
CA ASP A 103 11.30 -15.76 16.16
C ASP A 103 9.77 -15.76 16.09
N MET A 104 9.20 -15.43 14.94
CA MET A 104 7.76 -15.26 14.76
C MET A 104 7.32 -16.01 13.51
N GLU A 105 6.50 -17.03 13.71
CA GLU A 105 5.95 -17.87 12.65
C GLU A 105 4.41 -17.84 12.72
N GLY A 106 3.72 -17.76 11.60
CA GLY A 106 2.27 -17.90 11.55
C GLY A 106 1.64 -16.91 10.59
N GLN A 107 0.46 -16.41 10.92
CA GLN A 107 -0.34 -15.58 10.04
C GLN A 107 -0.85 -14.35 10.79
N LEU A 108 -0.40 -13.16 10.37
CA LEU A 108 -0.95 -11.90 10.84
C LEU A 108 -1.88 -11.36 9.76
N SER A 109 -3.17 -11.31 10.10
CA SER A 109 -4.26 -10.95 9.18
C SER A 109 -4.46 -11.95 8.03
N SER A 110 -3.74 -11.76 6.92
CA SER A 110 -3.78 -12.60 5.72
C SER A 110 -2.39 -12.76 5.11
N LYS A 111 -1.33 -12.46 5.87
CA LYS A 111 0.05 -12.63 5.46
C LYS A 111 0.69 -13.65 6.37
N ASP A 112 1.31 -14.64 5.77
CA ASP A 112 2.18 -15.54 6.50
C ASP A 112 3.43 -14.76 6.89
N ILE A 113 3.81 -14.92 8.15
CA ILE A 113 4.98 -14.32 8.78
C ILE A 113 5.90 -15.48 9.15
N ASN A 114 7.16 -15.36 8.76
CA ASN A 114 8.25 -16.19 9.23
C ASN A 114 9.46 -15.26 9.39
N GLU A 115 9.59 -14.68 10.57
CA GLU A 115 10.52 -13.59 10.84
C GLU A 115 11.38 -13.91 12.05
N THR A 116 12.67 -13.63 11.92
CA THR A 116 13.59 -13.64 13.05
C THR A 116 14.29 -12.29 13.14
N GLY A 117 14.52 -11.83 14.35
CA GLY A 117 15.15 -10.54 14.56
C GLY A 117 15.67 -10.37 15.98
N ASN A 118 16.18 -9.19 16.27
CA ASN A 118 16.50 -8.81 17.63
C ASN A 118 15.77 -7.51 17.98
N CYS A 119 15.35 -7.40 19.22
CA CYS A 119 14.58 -6.27 19.71
C CYS A 119 15.13 -5.78 21.04
N VAL A 120 15.16 -4.46 21.18
CA VAL A 120 15.41 -3.76 22.44
C VAL A 120 14.10 -3.11 22.86
N VAL A 121 13.61 -3.47 24.04
CA VAL A 121 12.39 -2.91 24.63
C VAL A 121 12.78 -2.09 25.85
N ASN A 122 12.57 -0.78 25.78
CA ASN A 122 12.80 0.13 26.90
C ASN A 122 11.47 0.41 27.59
N PHE A 123 11.45 0.28 28.91
CA PHE A 123 10.32 0.59 29.78
C PHE A 123 10.70 1.79 30.64
N ASP A 124 9.98 2.89 30.46
CA ASP A 124 10.17 4.11 31.24
C ASP A 124 9.10 4.21 32.33
N ASP A 125 9.53 4.52 33.54
CA ASP A 125 8.70 4.68 34.74
C ASP A 125 7.82 3.45 35.03
N TYR A 126 8.39 2.25 34.86
CA TYR A 126 7.69 0.98 35.00
C TYR A 126 7.45 0.61 36.47
N LEU A 127 6.20 0.30 36.84
CA LEU A 127 5.83 -0.14 38.18
C LEU A 127 5.43 -1.61 38.19
N LEU A 128 6.21 -2.45 38.87
CA LEU A 128 5.94 -3.87 39.06
C LEU A 128 5.13 -4.05 40.34
N ARG A 129 3.93 -4.65 40.26
CA ARG A 129 3.11 -4.96 41.44
C ARG A 129 3.00 -6.46 41.65
N PHE A 130 3.32 -6.89 42.86
CA PHE A 130 3.19 -8.28 43.30
C PHE A 130 2.24 -8.33 44.48
N ASP A 131 1.18 -9.13 44.34
CA ASP A 131 0.21 -9.39 45.41
C ASP A 131 0.17 -10.89 45.66
N GLY A 132 0.17 -11.34 46.90
CA GLY A 132 0.25 -12.78 47.15
C GLY A 132 -0.07 -13.20 48.57
N ASN A 133 0.00 -14.52 48.77
CA ASN A 133 -0.10 -15.15 50.08
C ASN A 133 1.26 -15.69 50.48
N TYR A 134 1.56 -15.67 51.77
CA TYR A 134 2.76 -16.28 52.33
C TYR A 134 2.41 -17.31 53.42
N GLY A 135 3.37 -18.17 53.73
CA GLY A 135 3.35 -19.08 54.86
C GLY A 135 4.49 -18.75 55.81
N GLN A 136 4.37 -19.19 57.05
CA GLN A 136 5.43 -19.14 58.04
C GLN A 136 5.95 -20.55 58.28
N TYR A 137 7.26 -20.71 58.43
CA TYR A 137 7.87 -21.96 58.88
C TYR A 137 9.05 -21.66 59.80
N ASN A 138 9.35 -22.55 60.73
CA ASN A 138 10.56 -22.44 61.56
C ASN A 138 11.75 -22.98 60.77
N GLY A 139 12.75 -22.13 60.53
CA GLY A 139 13.98 -22.53 59.87
C GLY A 139 14.88 -23.33 60.79
N VAL A 140 15.96 -23.88 60.22
CA VAL A 140 16.99 -24.63 60.96
C VAL A 140 17.70 -23.80 62.04
N ASP A 141 17.59 -22.48 61.95
CA ASP A 141 18.10 -21.51 62.92
C ASP A 141 17.09 -21.18 64.04
N ASN A 142 15.98 -21.92 64.11
CA ASN A 142 14.84 -21.66 65.00
C ASN A 142 14.22 -20.26 64.86
N LYS A 143 14.44 -19.57 63.73
CA LYS A 143 13.74 -18.32 63.41
C LYS A 143 12.51 -18.60 62.57
N ILE A 144 11.55 -17.67 62.57
CA ILE A 144 10.40 -17.74 61.66
C ILE A 144 10.82 -17.21 60.30
N HIS A 145 10.67 -18.03 59.27
CA HIS A 145 10.91 -17.70 57.87
C HIS A 145 9.59 -17.53 57.14
N LEU A 146 9.54 -16.60 56.19
CA LEU A 146 8.40 -16.39 55.32
C LEU A 146 8.61 -17.11 53.98
N GLN A 147 7.65 -17.92 53.58
CA GLN A 147 7.63 -18.60 52.29
C GLN A 147 6.49 -18.03 51.43
N VAL A 148 6.79 -17.56 50.23
CA VAL A 148 5.73 -17.19 49.28
C VAL A 148 4.99 -18.45 48.86
N LYS A 149 3.68 -18.50 49.12
CA LYS A 149 2.81 -19.62 48.69
C LYS A 149 2.28 -19.38 47.29
N THR A 150 1.73 -18.20 47.06
CA THR A 150 1.14 -17.79 45.79
C THR A 150 1.43 -16.33 45.56
N TYR A 151 1.57 -15.92 44.31
CA TYR A 151 1.69 -14.52 43.94
C TYR A 151 0.99 -14.29 42.61
N LYS A 152 0.52 -13.06 42.42
CA LYS A 152 -0.02 -12.50 41.20
C LYS A 152 0.85 -11.31 40.83
N PHE A 153 1.31 -11.31 39.59
CA PHE A 153 1.99 -10.17 39.00
C PHE A 153 0.98 -9.31 38.24
N THR A 154 1.00 -8.01 38.47
CA THR A 154 0.18 -7.04 37.72
C THR A 154 1.11 -5.97 37.13
N PRO A 155 1.32 -5.94 35.81
CA PRO A 155 2.10 -4.87 35.17
C PRO A 155 1.32 -3.55 35.22
N ASP A 156 2.02 -2.42 35.39
CA ASP A 156 1.41 -1.10 35.28
C ASP A 156 1.23 -0.73 33.80
N ASN A 157 -0.01 -0.47 33.40
CA ASN A 157 -0.38 -0.15 32.03
C ASN A 157 -0.11 1.31 31.64
N LYS A 158 0.41 2.13 32.55
CA LYS A 158 0.73 3.54 32.28
C LYS A 158 2.17 3.78 31.81
N ALA A 159 3.03 2.78 31.93
CA ALA A 159 4.43 2.94 31.57
C ALA A 159 4.59 3.11 30.06
N ARG A 160 5.53 3.97 29.66
CA ARG A 160 5.88 4.13 28.25
C ARG A 160 6.80 2.99 27.85
N VAL A 161 6.41 2.27 26.81
CA VAL A 161 7.19 1.16 26.27
C VAL A 161 7.66 1.54 24.87
N HIS A 162 8.97 1.60 24.71
CA HIS A 162 9.63 1.92 23.45
C HIS A 162 10.26 0.65 22.87
N TYR A 163 9.88 0.30 21.65
CA TYR A 163 10.40 -0.87 20.94
C TYR A 163 11.37 -0.43 19.85
N GLU A 164 12.58 -0.97 19.87
CA GLU A 164 13.59 -0.86 18.84
C GLU A 164 13.92 -2.26 18.33
N CYS A 165 13.07 -2.78 17.46
CA CYS A 165 13.33 -4.04 16.76
C CYS A 165 14.12 -3.73 15.46
N LYS A 166 15.15 -4.55 15.15
CA LYS A 166 15.93 -4.35 13.91
C LYS A 166 15.02 -4.47 12.70
N LYS A 167 15.14 -3.49 11.80
CA LYS A 167 14.45 -3.42 10.51
C LYS A 167 14.72 -4.68 9.67
N VAL A 168 13.67 -5.36 9.23
CA VAL A 168 13.76 -6.43 8.23
C VAL A 168 13.90 -5.77 6.87
N PHE A 169 14.98 -6.05 6.12
CA PHE A 169 15.16 -5.47 4.79
C PHE A 169 14.20 -6.07 3.76
N CYS A 170 13.78 -5.27 2.77
CA CYS A 170 13.08 -5.81 1.62
C CYS A 170 14.01 -6.76 0.86
N ASP A 171 13.49 -7.94 0.49
CA ASP A 171 14.16 -8.77 -0.50
C ASP A 171 14.18 -8.00 -1.84
N PRO A 172 15.32 -7.94 -2.56
CA PRO A 172 15.39 -7.31 -3.89
C PRO A 172 14.38 -7.86 -4.91
N ASP A 173 13.89 -9.08 -4.72
CA ASP A 173 12.89 -9.72 -5.58
C ASP A 173 11.45 -9.57 -5.04
N ASP A 174 11.25 -8.96 -3.87
CA ASP A 174 9.93 -8.64 -3.29
C ASP A 174 9.45 -7.25 -3.78
N ASP A 175 8.89 -7.25 -4.99
CA ASP A 175 8.36 -6.08 -5.69
C ASP A 175 7.30 -5.31 -4.87
N ILE A 176 6.47 -6.03 -4.11
CA ILE A 176 5.48 -5.43 -3.20
C ILE A 176 6.18 -4.66 -2.08
N CYS A 177 7.17 -5.27 -1.43
CA CYS A 177 7.93 -4.59 -0.36
C CYS A 177 8.64 -3.34 -0.89
N LEU A 178 9.31 -3.46 -2.03
CA LEU A 178 10.02 -2.34 -2.66
C LEU A 178 9.07 -1.22 -3.08
N SER A 179 7.91 -1.57 -3.66
CA SER A 179 6.88 -0.59 -4.03
C SER A 179 6.33 0.14 -2.81
N ASN A 180 6.04 -0.56 -1.71
CA ASN A 180 5.57 0.08 -0.49
C ASN A 180 6.66 0.96 0.13
N ALA A 181 7.90 0.47 0.19
CA ALA A 181 9.05 1.28 0.65
C ALA A 181 9.21 2.56 -0.17
N ALA A 182 9.10 2.45 -1.49
CA ALA A 182 9.19 3.61 -2.35
C ALA A 182 8.05 4.60 -2.13
N ASN A 183 6.78 4.16 -2.19
CA ASN A 183 5.64 5.08 -2.08
C ASN A 183 5.49 5.69 -0.68
N GLU A 184 5.78 4.94 0.38
CA GLU A 184 5.49 5.38 1.75
C GLU A 184 6.64 6.19 2.38
N ARG A 185 7.88 5.98 1.93
CA ARG A 185 9.06 6.52 2.63
C ARG A 185 10.04 7.25 1.73
N ILE A 186 10.33 6.72 0.56
CA ILE A 186 11.35 7.29 -0.33
C ILE A 186 10.72 8.46 -1.11
N PHE A 187 9.64 8.19 -1.82
CA PHE A 187 9.00 9.14 -2.72
C PHE A 187 8.55 10.42 -2.00
N PRO A 188 7.83 10.38 -0.85
CA PRO A 188 7.44 11.60 -0.16
C PRO A 188 8.63 12.49 0.22
N LYS A 189 9.75 11.88 0.65
CA LYS A 189 10.96 12.62 1.01
C LYS A 189 11.70 13.19 -0.19
N VAL A 190 11.68 12.53 -1.35
CA VAL A 190 12.24 13.07 -2.60
C VAL A 190 11.38 14.23 -3.11
N ILE A 191 10.06 14.12 -2.95
CA ILE A 191 9.11 15.18 -3.29
C ILE A 191 9.33 16.42 -2.41
N GLU A 192 9.40 16.24 -1.09
CA GLU A 192 9.62 17.31 -0.12
C GLU A 192 11.04 17.89 -0.15
N GLY A 193 12.01 17.08 -0.58
CA GLY A 193 13.44 17.39 -0.45
C GLY A 193 13.95 17.12 0.97
N ILE A 194 15.27 17.04 1.10
CA ILE A 194 15.98 16.95 2.38
C ILE A 194 17.21 17.87 2.31
N PRO A 195 17.89 18.21 3.43
CA PRO A 195 19.11 19.01 3.35
C PRO A 195 20.13 18.39 2.38
N GLY A 196 20.50 19.15 1.34
CA GLY A 196 21.39 18.69 0.26
C GLY A 196 20.69 18.06 -0.95
N VAL A 197 19.36 17.92 -0.95
CA VAL A 197 18.56 17.40 -2.06
C VAL A 197 17.40 18.36 -2.33
N GLU A 198 17.31 18.86 -3.56
CA GLU A 198 16.24 19.78 -3.95
C GLU A 198 14.86 19.10 -3.91
N PRO A 199 13.79 19.85 -3.57
CA PRO A 199 12.43 19.33 -3.66
C PRO A 199 12.05 19.01 -5.10
N SER A 200 11.16 18.04 -5.27
CA SER A 200 10.63 17.63 -6.58
C SER A 200 9.18 18.06 -6.84
N GLU A 201 8.59 18.82 -5.92
CA GLU A 201 7.28 19.47 -6.10
C GLU A 201 7.31 20.91 -5.57
N PRO A 202 7.10 21.92 -6.43
CA PRO A 202 7.11 21.79 -7.88
C PRO A 202 8.53 21.49 -8.40
N LEU A 203 8.63 20.76 -9.51
CA LEU A 203 9.92 20.45 -10.13
C LEU A 203 10.34 21.59 -11.06
N HIS A 204 11.49 22.20 -10.79
CA HIS A 204 11.93 23.42 -11.49
C HIS A 204 13.11 23.17 -12.43
N LEU A 205 13.02 23.73 -13.64
CA LEU A 205 14.08 23.78 -14.64
C LEU A 205 14.34 25.26 -15.01
N PRO A 206 15.45 25.86 -14.54
CA PRO A 206 15.73 27.27 -14.78
C PRO A 206 15.81 27.63 -16.27
N ARG A 207 16.49 26.78 -17.04
CA ARG A 207 16.59 26.89 -18.49
C ARG A 207 16.86 25.53 -19.11
N PHE A 208 16.17 25.23 -20.19
CA PHE A 208 16.39 24.01 -20.96
C PHE A 208 16.18 24.29 -22.45
N GLU A 209 17.00 23.69 -23.33
CA GLU A 209 16.87 23.85 -24.77
C GLU A 209 16.65 22.48 -25.42
N ILE A 210 15.52 22.32 -26.10
CA ILE A 210 15.22 21.20 -26.99
C ILE A 210 15.77 21.56 -28.36
N VAL A 211 16.81 20.85 -28.78
CA VAL A 211 17.44 21.01 -30.10
C VAL A 211 17.07 19.83 -30.97
N LEU A 212 16.18 20.06 -31.92
CA LEU A 212 15.80 19.11 -32.97
C LEU A 212 16.40 19.58 -34.30
N PRO A 213 16.57 18.70 -35.31
CA PRO A 213 17.30 19.03 -36.55
C PRO A 213 16.86 20.33 -37.25
N ASN A 214 15.58 20.69 -37.17
CA ASN A 214 15.02 21.89 -37.79
C ASN A 214 14.30 22.82 -36.80
N LEU A 215 14.37 22.56 -35.49
CA LEU A 215 13.56 23.26 -34.50
C LEU A 215 14.38 23.52 -33.23
N LYS A 216 14.53 24.79 -32.89
CA LYS A 216 15.07 25.22 -31.60
C LYS A 216 13.91 25.61 -30.70
N TYR A 217 13.80 24.97 -29.54
CA TYR A 217 12.74 25.25 -28.57
C TYR A 217 13.35 25.41 -27.18
N SER A 218 13.35 26.64 -26.68
CA SER A 218 13.94 27.03 -25.40
C SER A 218 12.84 27.23 -24.36
N LEU A 219 13.07 26.68 -23.18
CA LEU A 219 12.22 26.78 -22.00
C LEU A 219 12.96 27.63 -20.96
N LEU A 220 12.25 28.58 -20.38
CA LEU A 220 12.73 29.49 -19.35
C LEU A 220 11.82 29.36 -18.13
N ASN A 221 12.46 29.19 -16.96
CA ASN A 221 11.79 29.03 -15.67
C ASN A 221 10.68 27.96 -15.70
N ALA A 222 10.94 26.84 -16.36
CA ALA A 222 9.94 25.80 -16.55
C ALA A 222 9.66 25.09 -15.22
N THR A 223 8.39 24.82 -14.95
CA THR A 223 7.93 24.26 -13.68
C THR A 223 6.90 23.17 -13.93
N MET A 224 7.09 22.00 -13.32
CA MET A 224 6.17 20.86 -13.38
C MET A 224 5.53 20.61 -12.03
N PHE A 225 4.21 20.44 -12.03
CA PHE A 225 3.37 20.19 -10.85
C PHE A 225 2.68 18.84 -10.95
N GLY A 226 2.34 18.25 -9.79
CA GLY A 226 1.56 17.01 -9.67
C GLY A 226 2.41 15.75 -9.58
N VAL A 227 3.72 15.88 -9.40
CA VAL A 227 4.64 14.75 -9.20
C VAL A 227 4.31 14.06 -7.88
N LYS A 228 3.97 14.81 -6.83
CA LYS A 228 3.58 14.27 -5.52
C LYS A 228 2.39 13.31 -5.56
N ASP A 229 1.54 13.41 -6.58
CA ASP A 229 0.32 12.63 -6.73
C ASP A 229 0.57 11.34 -7.54
N CYS A 230 1.81 11.11 -8.00
CA CYS A 230 2.17 9.90 -8.72
C CYS A 230 2.33 8.70 -7.77
N SER A 231 1.98 7.52 -8.27
CA SER A 231 2.24 6.25 -7.60
C SER A 231 3.34 5.48 -8.33
N ILE A 232 4.26 4.85 -7.60
CA ILE A 232 5.37 4.06 -8.15
C ILE A 232 5.08 2.57 -8.02
N THR A 233 5.14 1.83 -9.12
CA THR A 233 5.10 0.36 -9.09
C THR A 233 6.46 -0.20 -9.46
N PHE A 234 6.99 -1.13 -8.66
CA PHE A 234 8.17 -1.92 -9.03
C PHE A 234 7.70 -3.14 -9.81
N LYS A 235 8.30 -3.39 -10.96
CA LYS A 235 7.95 -4.54 -11.80
C LYS A 235 8.91 -5.71 -11.63
N LYS A 236 10.21 -5.41 -11.52
CA LYS A 236 11.23 -6.47 -11.52
C LYS A 236 12.61 -5.94 -11.16
N HIS A 237 13.37 -6.76 -10.45
CA HIS A 237 14.83 -6.71 -10.49
C HIS A 237 15.30 -7.49 -11.73
N VAL A 238 15.82 -6.77 -12.72
CA VAL A 238 16.44 -7.41 -13.90
C VAL A 238 17.86 -7.81 -13.51
N LYS A 239 18.34 -8.96 -14.01
CA LYS A 239 19.76 -9.35 -13.88
C LYS A 239 20.65 -8.13 -14.23
N ASP A 240 21.74 -7.95 -13.49
CA ASP A 240 22.73 -6.86 -13.66
C ASP A 240 22.39 -5.52 -12.98
N SER A 241 21.73 -5.53 -11.82
CA SER A 241 21.50 -4.34 -10.98
C SER A 241 20.67 -3.24 -11.69
N LYS A 242 19.68 -3.67 -12.48
CA LYS A 242 18.72 -2.79 -13.13
C LYS A 242 17.35 -2.91 -12.49
N PHE A 243 16.72 -1.76 -12.23
CA PHE A 243 15.38 -1.68 -11.68
C PHE A 243 14.42 -1.07 -12.69
N GLU A 244 13.23 -1.66 -12.75
CA GLU A 244 12.15 -1.23 -13.61
C GLU A 244 11.04 -0.61 -12.76
N TYR A 245 10.78 0.68 -13.00
CA TYR A 245 9.77 1.49 -12.33
C TYR A 245 8.68 1.86 -13.31
N GLU A 246 7.44 1.78 -12.85
CA GLU A 246 6.28 2.30 -13.56
C GLU A 246 5.56 3.37 -12.73
N PRO A 247 6.04 4.63 -12.75
CA PRO A 247 5.28 5.75 -12.22
C PRO A 247 4.00 5.97 -13.02
N CYS A 248 2.88 6.08 -12.30
CA CYS A 248 1.59 6.51 -12.84
C CYS A 248 1.20 7.83 -12.19
N CYS A 249 1.09 8.88 -13.00
CA CYS A 249 0.76 10.22 -12.56
C CYS A 249 -0.66 10.58 -13.01
N PRO A 250 -1.63 10.76 -12.10
CA PRO A 250 -3.01 11.08 -12.46
C PRO A 250 -3.12 12.38 -13.24
N ARG A 251 -2.31 13.38 -12.88
CA ARG A 251 -2.29 14.69 -13.54
C ARG A 251 -0.93 15.35 -13.36
N LEU A 252 -0.32 15.76 -14.48
CA LEU A 252 0.89 16.58 -14.49
C LEU A 252 0.63 17.89 -15.23
N THR A 253 1.10 19.00 -14.68
CA THR A 253 0.98 20.32 -15.31
C THR A 253 2.35 20.94 -15.48
N ILE A 254 2.72 21.30 -16.71
CA ILE A 254 3.96 22.00 -17.04
C ILE A 254 3.63 23.44 -17.41
N GLN A 255 4.37 24.40 -16.85
CA GLN A 255 4.26 25.83 -17.18
C GLN A 255 5.66 26.40 -17.42
N SER A 256 5.81 27.24 -18.45
CA SER A 256 7.11 27.85 -18.76
C SER A 256 6.93 29.10 -19.61
N GLU A 257 7.91 30.00 -19.55
CA GLU A 257 8.20 30.92 -20.64
C GLU A 257 8.94 30.18 -21.74
N TYR A 258 8.65 30.47 -23.00
CA TYR A 258 9.25 29.78 -24.12
C TYR A 258 9.68 30.69 -25.26
N GLU A 259 10.67 30.22 -26.00
CA GLU A 259 11.10 30.77 -27.28
C GLU A 259 11.29 29.63 -28.28
N VAL A 260 10.64 29.73 -29.43
CA VAL A 260 10.73 28.73 -30.49
C VAL A 260 11.04 29.41 -31.82
N ASP A 261 11.97 28.83 -32.56
CA ASP A 261 12.29 29.21 -33.93
C ASP A 261 12.72 27.96 -34.72
N GLY A 262 12.17 27.80 -35.92
CA GLY A 262 12.51 26.68 -36.78
C GLY A 262 11.39 26.29 -37.73
N LYS A 263 11.35 25.00 -38.08
CA LYS A 263 10.41 24.41 -39.02
C LYS A 263 9.87 23.07 -38.51
N ILE A 264 8.61 22.84 -38.84
CA ILE A 264 7.91 21.57 -38.67
C ILE A 264 7.48 21.15 -40.07
N ASP A 265 8.02 20.04 -40.54
CA ASP A 265 7.93 19.63 -41.95
C ASP A 265 8.37 20.78 -42.88
N THR A 266 7.45 21.38 -43.64
CA THR A 266 7.71 22.50 -44.54
C THR A 266 7.32 23.87 -43.98
N VAL A 267 6.71 23.92 -42.79
CA VAL A 267 6.13 25.14 -42.21
C VAL A 267 7.04 25.73 -41.14
N SER A 268 7.26 27.05 -41.22
CA SER A 268 8.08 27.75 -40.22
C SER A 268 7.25 28.00 -38.97
N VAL A 269 7.81 27.68 -37.81
CA VAL A 269 7.22 27.92 -36.49
C VAL A 269 8.08 28.93 -35.74
N ARG A 270 7.44 29.97 -35.22
CA ARG A 270 8.07 31.01 -34.41
C ARG A 270 7.15 31.43 -33.28
N GLY A 271 7.72 31.72 -32.12
CA GLY A 271 6.93 32.20 -30.99
C GLY A 271 7.80 32.55 -29.81
N ARG A 272 7.36 33.55 -29.05
CA ARG A 272 7.89 33.87 -27.73
C ARG A 272 6.73 34.23 -26.82
N GLY A 273 6.61 33.52 -25.71
CA GLY A 273 5.48 33.69 -24.81
C GLY A 273 5.55 32.75 -23.63
N THR A 274 4.39 32.39 -23.13
CA THR A 274 4.17 31.42 -22.06
C THR A 274 3.38 30.25 -22.57
N PHE A 275 3.57 29.08 -21.96
CA PHE A 275 2.66 27.97 -22.15
C PHE A 275 2.25 27.30 -20.84
N LYS A 276 1.13 26.58 -20.91
CA LYS A 276 0.67 25.63 -19.91
C LYS A 276 0.22 24.35 -20.61
N ILE A 277 0.77 23.22 -20.19
CA ILE A 277 0.40 21.89 -20.67
C ILE A 277 -0.12 21.09 -19.49
N THR A 278 -1.27 20.43 -19.65
CA THR A 278 -1.77 19.46 -18.67
C THR A 278 -1.84 18.10 -19.32
N TYR A 279 -1.24 17.09 -18.69
CA TYR A 279 -1.38 15.68 -19.05
C TYR A 279 -2.20 14.97 -17.96
N GLU A 280 -3.21 14.21 -18.35
CA GLU A 280 -3.97 13.31 -17.46
C GLU A 280 -3.56 11.86 -17.73
N GLU A 281 -3.52 11.04 -16.68
CA GLU A 281 -3.16 9.61 -16.74
C GLU A 281 -1.85 9.35 -17.51
N LEU A 282 -0.76 9.95 -17.04
CA LEU A 282 0.57 9.79 -17.64
C LEU A 282 1.28 8.60 -17.02
N TYR A 283 1.73 7.67 -17.87
CA TYR A 283 2.47 6.49 -17.46
C TYR A 283 3.90 6.58 -17.96
N PHE A 284 4.82 6.23 -17.08
CA PHE A 284 6.23 6.17 -17.39
C PHE A 284 6.70 4.73 -17.25
N HIS A 285 7.60 4.32 -18.14
CA HIS A 285 8.40 3.11 -17.97
C HIS A 285 9.85 3.54 -17.83
N ILE A 286 10.40 3.44 -16.62
CA ILE A 286 11.76 3.89 -16.31
C ILE A 286 12.62 2.68 -15.97
N LEU A 287 13.68 2.49 -16.73
CA LEU A 287 14.72 1.49 -16.44
C LEU A 287 15.94 2.22 -15.88
N VAL A 288 16.35 1.87 -14.67
CA VAL A 288 17.48 2.51 -13.96
C VAL A 288 18.59 1.50 -13.76
N SER A 289 19.81 1.84 -14.17
CA SER A 289 21.00 1.06 -13.79
C SER A 289 21.59 1.63 -12.51
N GLN A 290 21.85 0.77 -11.53
CA GLN A 290 22.42 1.19 -10.26
C GLN A 290 23.45 0.21 -9.73
N ARG A 291 24.16 0.60 -8.67
CA ARG A 291 25.04 -0.29 -7.91
C ARG A 291 25.05 0.09 -6.44
N LYS A 292 25.41 -0.85 -5.58
CA LYS A 292 25.71 -0.56 -4.17
C LYS A 292 27.17 -0.14 -4.05
N GLU A 293 27.44 0.92 -3.30
CA GLU A 293 28.80 1.32 -2.93
C GLU A 293 28.85 1.84 -1.49
N LYS A 294 30.00 1.64 -0.83
CA LYS A 294 30.24 2.19 0.50
C LYS A 294 30.71 3.65 0.39
N LEU A 295 30.02 4.55 1.08
CA LEU A 295 30.42 5.96 1.18
C LEU A 295 31.34 6.19 2.41
N PRO A 296 31.89 7.41 2.63
CA PRO A 296 32.81 7.68 3.75
C PRO A 296 32.26 7.40 5.15
N ASP A 297 30.94 7.24 5.29
CA ASP A 297 30.27 6.81 6.54
C ASP A 297 30.34 5.29 6.78
N ASN A 298 30.98 4.54 5.87
CA ASN A 298 31.11 3.08 5.87
C ASN A 298 29.77 2.32 5.78
N LYS A 299 28.71 2.97 5.30
CA LYS A 299 27.41 2.36 5.02
C LYS A 299 27.22 2.12 3.53
N ASP A 300 26.36 1.16 3.18
CA ASP A 300 26.01 0.90 1.79
C ASP A 300 24.98 1.91 1.28
N HIS A 301 25.28 2.56 0.16
CA HIS A 301 24.39 3.47 -0.55
C HIS A 301 24.06 2.94 -1.94
N VAL A 302 22.93 3.38 -2.49
CA VAL A 302 22.60 3.13 -3.90
C VAL A 302 23.14 4.27 -4.73
N ARG A 303 23.93 3.94 -5.75
CA ARG A 303 24.34 4.89 -6.78
C ARG A 303 23.63 4.60 -8.09
N ILE A 304 22.81 5.55 -8.53
CA ILE A 304 22.16 5.53 -9.83
C ILE A 304 23.16 5.98 -10.89
N LEU A 305 23.44 5.09 -11.86
CA LEU A 305 24.41 5.30 -12.94
C LEU A 305 23.76 5.98 -14.13
N ASP A 306 22.67 5.43 -14.63
CA ASP A 306 21.90 5.94 -15.75
C ASP A 306 20.42 5.54 -15.64
N HIS A 307 19.59 6.14 -16.51
CA HIS A 307 18.20 5.76 -16.69
C HIS A 307 17.77 5.92 -18.15
N THR A 308 16.80 5.10 -18.56
CA THR A 308 16.02 5.28 -19.79
C THR A 308 14.55 5.41 -19.46
N MET A 309 13.79 6.13 -20.27
CA MET A 309 12.37 6.38 -20.06
C MET A 309 11.60 6.09 -21.35
N GLN A 310 10.43 5.47 -21.22
CA GLN A 310 9.39 5.48 -22.25
C GLN A 310 8.13 6.15 -21.70
N LEU A 311 7.46 6.91 -22.54
CA LEU A 311 6.27 7.68 -22.19
C LEU A 311 5.02 7.04 -22.79
N ASP A 312 4.03 6.73 -21.95
CA ASP A 312 2.72 6.22 -22.38
C ASP A 312 1.61 7.20 -21.93
N LEU A 313 1.01 7.86 -22.91
CA LEU A 313 -0.07 8.84 -22.71
C LEU A 313 -1.41 8.17 -22.88
N ARG A 314 -2.11 7.94 -21.75
CA ARG A 314 -3.41 7.26 -21.77
C ARG A 314 -4.60 8.19 -21.61
N GLY A 315 -4.43 9.34 -20.98
CA GLY A 315 -5.50 10.29 -20.71
C GLY A 315 -5.54 11.49 -21.66
N LYS A 316 -6.35 12.48 -21.29
CA LYS A 316 -6.49 13.72 -22.03
C LYS A 316 -5.27 14.60 -21.83
N HIS A 317 -5.08 15.52 -22.76
CA HIS A 317 -4.08 16.55 -22.63
C HIS A 317 -4.63 17.88 -23.13
N THR A 318 -4.24 18.97 -22.48
CA THR A 318 -4.58 20.33 -22.89
C THR A 318 -3.32 21.13 -23.06
N TYR A 319 -3.30 21.97 -24.10
CA TYR A 319 -2.17 22.82 -24.43
C TYR A 319 -2.64 24.26 -24.58
N GLU A 320 -1.95 25.16 -23.90
CA GLU A 320 -2.21 26.59 -23.95
C GLU A 320 -0.89 27.29 -24.29
N TYR A 321 -0.75 27.82 -25.50
CA TYR A 321 0.44 28.59 -25.91
C TYR A 321 0.04 30.02 -26.27
N SER A 322 0.73 31.00 -25.71
CA SER A 322 0.62 32.40 -26.15
C SER A 322 1.61 32.68 -27.28
N ASN A 323 1.19 33.43 -28.30
CA ASN A 323 2.04 33.93 -29.39
C ASN A 323 2.80 32.88 -30.24
N LEU A 324 2.31 31.63 -30.32
CA LEU A 324 2.86 30.63 -31.24
C LEU A 324 2.31 30.82 -32.65
N ILE A 325 3.18 30.98 -33.65
CA ILE A 325 2.82 31.31 -35.03
C ILE A 325 3.39 30.27 -35.99
N PHE A 326 2.52 29.75 -36.86
CA PHE A 326 2.89 28.92 -38.00
C PHE A 326 2.79 29.75 -39.30
N SER A 327 3.73 29.58 -40.23
CA SER A 327 3.75 30.30 -41.51
C SER A 327 4.20 29.41 -42.67
N GLU A 328 3.43 29.44 -43.77
CA GLU A 328 3.70 28.69 -44.99
C GLU A 328 3.97 29.68 -46.11
N SER A 329 5.16 29.63 -46.74
CA SER A 329 5.55 30.52 -47.84
C SER A 329 5.34 32.02 -47.58
N GLY A 330 5.55 32.46 -46.33
CA GLY A 330 5.37 33.86 -45.92
C GLY A 330 3.91 34.32 -45.73
N ARG A 331 2.91 33.45 -45.97
CA ARG A 331 1.51 33.72 -45.64
C ARG A 331 1.21 33.19 -44.24
N CYS A 332 0.47 33.99 -43.46
CA CYS A 332 0.14 33.66 -42.09
C CYS A 332 -0.86 32.49 -42.05
N VAL A 333 -0.48 31.38 -41.42
CA VAL A 333 -1.39 30.24 -41.18
C VAL A 333 -2.49 30.60 -40.17
N LYS A 334 -2.39 31.74 -39.45
CA LYS A 334 -3.46 32.24 -38.56
C LYS A 334 -4.82 32.36 -39.26
N CYS A 335 -4.85 32.46 -40.58
CA CYS A 335 -6.10 32.60 -41.33
C CYS A 335 -6.87 31.28 -41.55
N ASN A 336 -6.25 30.12 -41.31
CA ASN A 336 -6.95 28.83 -41.43
C ASN A 336 -6.76 27.97 -40.15
N PRO A 337 -7.78 27.93 -39.27
CA PRO A 337 -7.74 27.16 -38.02
C PRO A 337 -7.39 25.68 -38.21
N ALA A 338 -7.88 25.04 -39.28
CA ALA A 338 -7.62 23.62 -39.54
C ALA A 338 -6.14 23.34 -39.85
N VAL A 339 -5.49 24.27 -40.56
CA VAL A 339 -4.06 24.17 -40.88
C VAL A 339 -3.22 24.42 -39.64
N ARG A 340 -3.60 25.41 -38.81
CA ARG A 340 -2.96 25.66 -37.51
C ARG A 340 -3.02 24.43 -36.61
N GLU A 341 -4.20 23.82 -36.48
CA GLU A 341 -4.42 22.65 -35.63
C GLU A 341 -3.54 21.46 -36.06
N LYS A 342 -3.46 21.21 -37.38
CA LYS A 342 -2.60 20.14 -37.93
C LYS A 342 -1.13 20.33 -37.56
N TYR A 343 -0.57 21.52 -37.78
CA TYR A 343 0.85 21.78 -37.48
C TYR A 343 1.12 21.87 -35.98
N PHE A 344 0.14 22.33 -35.20
CA PHE A 344 0.22 22.32 -33.75
C PHE A 344 0.26 20.89 -33.20
N ALA A 345 -0.60 20.00 -33.68
CA ALA A 345 -0.56 18.58 -33.30
C ALA A 345 0.81 17.94 -33.64
N ARG A 346 1.39 18.29 -34.80
CA ARG A 346 2.73 17.82 -35.18
C ARG A 346 3.85 18.40 -34.31
N PHE A 347 3.75 19.68 -33.93
CA PHE A 347 4.65 20.31 -32.95
C PHE A 347 4.64 19.53 -31.64
N GLU A 348 3.46 19.29 -31.09
CA GLU A 348 3.27 18.54 -29.84
C GLU A 348 3.69 17.07 -29.95
N GLU A 349 3.66 16.47 -31.13
CA GLU A 349 4.18 15.12 -31.34
C GLU A 349 5.70 15.07 -31.18
N ILE A 350 6.42 16.03 -31.76
CA ILE A 350 7.89 16.01 -31.80
C ILE A 350 8.55 16.62 -30.56
N THR A 351 7.89 17.54 -29.85
CA THR A 351 8.47 18.22 -28.67
C THR A 351 8.14 17.57 -27.34
N ARG A 352 7.06 16.78 -27.28
CA ARG A 352 6.52 16.23 -26.03
C ARG A 352 7.47 15.31 -25.28
N GLU A 353 8.02 14.30 -25.95
CA GLU A 353 8.93 13.36 -25.29
C GLU A 353 10.21 14.07 -24.80
N PRO A 354 10.90 14.90 -25.61
CA PRO A 354 12.02 15.71 -25.12
C PRO A 354 11.66 16.62 -23.94
N LEU A 355 10.49 17.25 -23.96
CA LEU A 355 10.02 18.13 -22.89
C LEU A 355 9.80 17.36 -21.58
N VAL A 356 9.03 16.28 -21.62
CA VAL A 356 8.74 15.46 -20.44
C VAL A 356 10.01 14.80 -19.93
N LYS A 357 10.88 14.32 -20.83
CA LYS A 357 12.17 13.71 -20.46
C LYS A 357 13.05 14.70 -19.69
N ALA A 358 13.08 15.98 -20.05
CA ALA A 358 13.87 16.98 -19.33
C ALA A 358 13.49 17.07 -17.84
N PHE A 359 12.19 17.04 -17.55
CA PHE A 359 11.71 17.01 -16.17
C PHE A 359 11.99 15.67 -15.49
N VAL A 360 11.82 14.54 -16.18
CA VAL A 360 12.16 13.22 -15.60
C VAL A 360 13.66 13.13 -15.31
N ASP A 361 14.52 13.67 -16.16
CA ASP A 361 15.96 13.71 -15.92
C ASP A 361 16.30 14.52 -14.66
N LYS A 362 15.64 15.66 -14.45
CA LYS A 362 15.77 16.46 -13.22
C LYS A 362 15.21 15.75 -11.98
N PHE A 363 14.08 15.06 -12.11
CA PHE A 363 13.56 14.23 -11.02
C PHE A 363 14.54 13.11 -10.65
N MET A 364 15.13 12.43 -11.65
CA MET A 364 16.10 11.36 -11.43
C MET A 364 17.43 11.87 -10.84
N GLU A 365 17.80 13.13 -11.09
CA GLU A 365 18.90 13.81 -10.38
C GLU A 365 18.58 13.91 -8.88
N ASN A 366 17.41 14.43 -8.52
CA ASN A 366 16.99 14.54 -7.11
C ASN A 366 16.91 13.15 -6.44
N VAL A 367 16.41 12.13 -7.16
CA VAL A 367 16.41 10.73 -6.67
C VAL A 367 17.83 10.22 -6.45
N ARG A 368 18.77 10.49 -7.37
CA ARG A 368 20.19 10.10 -7.22
C ARG A 368 20.80 10.73 -5.97
N ASP A 369 20.63 12.04 -5.80
CA ASP A 369 21.19 12.78 -4.66
C ASP A 369 20.60 12.28 -3.34
N PHE A 370 19.30 11.96 -3.33
CA PHE A 370 18.65 11.33 -2.19
C PHE A 370 19.25 9.99 -1.79
N HIS A 371 19.54 9.12 -2.75
CA HIS A 371 20.16 7.81 -2.48
C HIS A 371 21.63 7.93 -2.06
N VAL A 372 22.33 8.98 -2.47
CA VAL A 372 23.67 9.30 -1.95
C VAL A 372 23.58 9.83 -0.52
N ALA A 373 22.55 10.61 -0.20
CA ALA A 373 22.36 11.17 1.14
C ALA A 373 21.85 10.16 2.18
N ARG A 374 21.31 9.01 1.76
CA ARG A 374 20.67 8.03 2.64
C ARG A 374 21.15 6.60 2.39
N PRO A 375 21.61 5.88 3.43
CA PRO A 375 22.07 4.50 3.27
C PRO A 375 20.89 3.56 2.99
N VAL A 376 21.15 2.46 2.27
CA VAL A 376 20.15 1.44 1.87
C VAL A 376 19.29 0.98 3.05
N GLU A 377 19.91 0.86 4.23
CA GLU A 377 19.27 0.38 5.45
C GLU A 377 18.16 1.31 5.99
N GLU A 378 18.19 2.59 5.61
CA GLU A 378 17.16 3.57 5.95
C GLU A 378 16.00 3.59 4.93
N LEU A 379 16.18 2.98 3.77
CA LEU A 379 15.28 3.15 2.62
C LEU A 379 14.38 1.92 2.38
N TYR A 380 14.97 0.73 2.36
CA TYR A 380 14.31 -0.49 1.87
C TYR A 380 14.11 -1.53 2.97
N TYR A 381 13.19 -1.27 3.89
CA TYR A 381 12.83 -2.21 4.97
C TYR A 381 11.33 -2.50 5.01
N LYS A 382 10.88 -3.60 5.60
CA LYS A 382 9.47 -3.82 5.92
C LYS A 382 9.14 -2.94 7.13
N GLU A 383 8.20 -2.00 6.98
CA GLU A 383 7.54 -1.50 8.19
C GLU A 383 6.62 -2.62 8.64
N ASP A 384 6.94 -3.24 9.77
CA ASP A 384 5.92 -3.89 10.57
C ASP A 384 4.86 -2.83 10.80
N ASN A 385 3.62 -3.11 10.38
CA ASN A 385 2.48 -2.21 10.54
C ASN A 385 2.64 -1.50 11.88
N LYS A 386 2.95 -0.21 11.85
CA LYS A 386 2.97 0.62 13.06
C LYS A 386 1.54 0.62 13.57
N VAL A 387 1.23 -0.36 14.42
CA VAL A 387 0.13 -0.26 15.35
C VAL A 387 0.54 0.92 16.21
N ASP A 388 -0.14 2.05 16.02
CA ASP A 388 0.01 3.22 16.86
C ASP A 388 -0.50 2.87 18.27
N LEU A 389 0.37 2.26 19.08
CA LEU A 389 0.07 1.76 20.43
C LEU A 389 -0.06 2.89 21.46
N ASN A 390 0.13 4.15 21.06
CA ASN A 390 -0.27 5.30 21.88
C ASN A 390 -1.78 5.56 21.86
N LYS A 391 -2.53 4.89 20.96
CA LYS A 391 -3.95 4.65 21.22
C LYS A 391 -4.05 3.59 22.31
N PRO A 392 -4.80 3.84 23.41
CA PRO A 392 -4.97 2.85 24.47
C PRO A 392 -5.36 1.53 23.85
N LEU A 393 -4.56 0.50 24.14
CA LEU A 393 -4.79 -0.91 23.82
C LEU A 393 -6.11 -1.35 24.46
N ILE A 394 -7.23 -0.94 23.88
CA ILE A 394 -8.44 -1.74 23.89
C ILE A 394 -8.16 -2.83 22.86
N ALA A 395 -7.38 -3.83 23.27
CA ALA A 395 -7.50 -5.15 22.72
C ALA A 395 -8.88 -5.69 23.11
N GLN A 396 -9.93 -5.12 22.51
CA GLN A 396 -11.07 -5.92 22.15
C GLN A 396 -10.52 -6.85 21.08
N ALA A 397 -10.30 -8.10 21.48
CA ALA A 397 -9.85 -9.15 20.59
C ALA A 397 -10.90 -9.27 19.48
N TRP A 398 -10.72 -8.54 18.39
CA TRP A 398 -11.58 -8.59 17.23
C TRP A 398 -11.59 -10.03 16.73
N ARG A 399 -12.66 -10.75 17.04
CA ARG A 399 -12.81 -12.12 16.60
C ARG A 399 -13.32 -12.06 15.17
N LYS A 400 -12.66 -12.80 14.27
CA LYS A 400 -13.24 -13.11 12.96
C LYS A 400 -14.45 -13.99 13.23
N GLU A 401 -15.63 -13.44 13.01
CA GLU A 401 -16.87 -14.21 13.02
C GLU A 401 -17.23 -14.52 11.57
N LEU A 402 -17.38 -15.81 11.25
CA LEU A 402 -17.86 -16.24 9.94
C LEU A 402 -19.29 -15.74 9.76
N CYS A 403 -19.56 -15.08 8.64
CA CYS A 403 -20.90 -14.70 8.26
C CYS A 403 -21.74 -15.96 8.03
N SER A 404 -22.94 -15.98 8.62
CA SER A 404 -23.92 -17.00 8.27
C SER A 404 -24.22 -16.92 6.75
N PRO A 405 -24.35 -18.07 6.04
CA PRO A 405 -24.75 -18.07 4.63
C PRO A 405 -26.09 -17.37 4.34
N LEU A 406 -26.92 -17.17 5.36
CA LEU A 406 -28.23 -16.51 5.24
C LEU A 406 -28.17 -15.01 5.61
N ASP A 407 -27.05 -14.54 6.16
CA ASP A 407 -26.85 -13.15 6.56
C ASP A 407 -26.23 -12.35 5.42
N ASN A 408 -27.09 -11.91 4.49
CA ASN A 408 -26.67 -11.18 3.30
C ASN A 408 -25.99 -9.84 3.64
N ASP A 409 -26.34 -9.21 4.77
CA ASP A 409 -25.76 -7.93 5.18
C ASP A 409 -24.32 -8.14 5.65
N CYS A 410 -24.08 -9.17 6.48
CA CYS A 410 -22.73 -9.58 6.87
C CYS A 410 -21.87 -9.93 5.65
N LEU A 411 -22.40 -10.77 4.75
CA LEU A 411 -21.70 -11.19 3.53
C LEU A 411 -21.35 -10.02 2.61
N THR A 412 -22.30 -9.10 2.43
CA THR A 412 -22.10 -7.89 1.61
C THR A 412 -21.00 -7.01 2.22
N GLN A 413 -21.05 -6.77 3.53
CA GLN A 413 -20.06 -5.96 4.22
C GLN A 413 -18.66 -6.60 4.18
N ALA A 414 -18.58 -7.91 4.44
CA ALA A 414 -17.33 -8.67 4.38
C ALA A 414 -16.66 -8.54 3.01
N VAL A 415 -17.43 -8.74 1.93
CA VAL A 415 -16.89 -8.61 0.57
C VAL A 415 -16.48 -7.17 0.29
N LYS A 416 -17.31 -6.20 0.63
CA LYS A 416 -17.05 -4.78 0.38
C LYS A 416 -15.78 -4.28 1.08
N GLU A 417 -15.59 -4.64 2.35
CA GLU A 417 -14.49 -4.11 3.17
C GLU A 417 -13.17 -4.86 2.98
N HIS A 418 -13.21 -6.16 2.66
CA HIS A 418 -12.02 -7.01 2.77
C HIS A 418 -11.63 -7.74 1.49
N VAL A 419 -12.59 -7.95 0.58
CA VAL A 419 -12.41 -8.84 -0.58
C VAL A 419 -12.36 -8.04 -1.87
N TYR A 420 -13.25 -7.07 -2.06
CA TYR A 420 -13.49 -6.44 -3.34
C TYR A 420 -12.23 -5.78 -3.93
N ASP A 421 -11.55 -4.94 -3.16
CA ASP A 421 -10.33 -4.26 -3.62
C ASP A 421 -9.20 -5.26 -3.92
N LYS A 422 -9.05 -6.33 -3.12
CA LYS A 422 -8.05 -7.39 -3.37
C LYS A 422 -8.35 -8.13 -4.67
N PHE A 423 -9.59 -8.53 -4.86
CA PHE A 423 -10.04 -9.21 -6.06
C PHE A 423 -9.83 -8.34 -7.31
N VAL A 424 -10.22 -7.06 -7.26
CA VAL A 424 -10.14 -6.17 -8.41
C VAL A 424 -8.67 -5.90 -8.81
N ARG A 425 -7.75 -5.79 -7.85
CA ARG A 425 -6.30 -5.63 -8.13
C ARG A 425 -5.65 -6.90 -8.72
N GLY A 426 -6.27 -8.06 -8.55
CA GLY A 426 -5.68 -9.35 -8.88
C GLY A 426 -4.79 -9.90 -7.76
N LEU A 427 -4.49 -11.20 -7.86
CA LEU A 427 -3.63 -11.95 -6.96
C LEU A 427 -2.76 -12.92 -7.79
N ASN A 428 -1.79 -13.59 -7.18
CA ASN A 428 -1.05 -14.65 -7.88
C ASN A 428 -2.03 -15.73 -8.37
N GLY A 429 -2.10 -15.93 -9.68
CA GLY A 429 -3.05 -16.84 -10.33
C GLY A 429 -4.41 -16.22 -10.69
N VAL A 430 -4.66 -14.95 -10.35
CA VAL A 430 -5.88 -14.21 -10.70
C VAL A 430 -5.50 -12.91 -11.39
N GLU A 431 -5.86 -12.78 -12.67
CA GLU A 431 -5.63 -11.53 -13.40
C GLU A 431 -6.38 -10.35 -12.78
N SER A 432 -5.78 -9.15 -12.87
CA SER A 432 -6.43 -7.91 -12.45
C SER A 432 -7.74 -7.69 -13.21
N SER A 433 -8.72 -7.14 -12.50
CA SER A 433 -9.97 -6.66 -13.07
C SER A 433 -10.02 -5.14 -13.20
N ASP A 434 -8.95 -4.43 -12.80
CA ASP A 434 -8.75 -3.02 -13.11
C ASP A 434 -7.24 -2.73 -13.28
N PRO A 435 -6.74 -2.63 -14.52
CA PRO A 435 -7.45 -2.76 -15.80
C PRO A 435 -7.93 -4.19 -16.12
N LEU A 436 -9.12 -4.33 -16.70
CA LEU A 436 -9.66 -5.59 -17.22
C LEU A 436 -9.40 -5.72 -18.73
N TYR A 437 -8.61 -6.72 -19.12
CA TYR A 437 -8.22 -6.94 -20.53
C TYR A 437 -8.98 -8.07 -21.20
N THR A 438 -9.32 -7.91 -22.48
CA THR A 438 -9.66 -9.03 -23.36
C THR A 438 -8.92 -8.92 -24.69
N ASN A 439 -8.76 -10.04 -25.40
CA ASN A 439 -7.99 -10.09 -26.65
C ASN A 439 -8.66 -9.27 -27.75
N ASN A 440 -9.78 -9.76 -28.28
CA ASN A 440 -10.56 -9.11 -29.33
C ASN A 440 -12.06 -9.30 -29.06
N ILE A 441 -12.87 -8.30 -29.40
CA ILE A 441 -14.34 -8.43 -29.46
C ILE A 441 -14.77 -8.25 -30.91
N ILE A 442 -15.30 -9.31 -31.52
CA ILE A 442 -15.76 -9.31 -32.91
C ILE A 442 -17.28 -9.35 -32.93
N ILE A 443 -17.89 -8.36 -33.60
CA ILE A 443 -19.32 -8.22 -33.78
C ILE A 443 -19.62 -8.24 -35.28
N ASN A 444 -20.29 -9.30 -35.72
CA ASN A 444 -20.75 -9.45 -37.10
C ASN A 444 -22.27 -9.26 -37.14
N ARG A 445 -22.74 -8.26 -37.88
CA ARG A 445 -24.15 -8.00 -38.16
C ARG A 445 -24.36 -8.01 -39.68
N PRO A 446 -25.59 -8.25 -40.18
CA PRO A 446 -25.84 -8.30 -41.61
C PRO A 446 -25.34 -7.08 -42.40
N ASN A 447 -25.33 -5.90 -41.78
CA ASN A 447 -25.00 -4.64 -42.45
C ASN A 447 -23.67 -4.02 -42.00
N PHE A 448 -23.00 -4.57 -40.97
CA PHE A 448 -21.68 -4.11 -40.57
C PHE A 448 -20.90 -5.15 -39.75
N ASN A 449 -19.58 -5.08 -39.87
CA ASN A 449 -18.64 -5.78 -39.00
C ASN A 449 -17.89 -4.76 -38.15
N TYR A 450 -17.74 -5.06 -36.87
CA TYR A 450 -17.05 -4.22 -35.89
C TYR A 450 -16.12 -5.09 -35.04
N THR A 451 -14.83 -4.78 -35.04
CA THR A 451 -13.82 -5.48 -34.26
C THR A 451 -13.14 -4.51 -33.32
N LEU A 452 -13.14 -4.82 -32.02
CA LEU A 452 -12.31 -4.15 -31.02
C LEU A 452 -11.06 -4.99 -30.77
N TYR A 453 -9.89 -4.37 -30.87
CA TYR A 453 -8.59 -4.96 -30.58
C TYR A 453 -8.11 -4.48 -29.22
N ARG A 454 -7.69 -5.44 -28.38
CA ARG A 454 -7.20 -5.21 -27.00
C ARG A 454 -8.12 -4.31 -26.17
N PRO A 455 -9.45 -4.55 -26.16
CA PRO A 455 -10.33 -3.74 -25.33
C PRO A 455 -9.95 -3.88 -23.85
N THR A 456 -9.85 -2.73 -23.21
CA THR A 456 -9.45 -2.57 -21.81
C THR A 456 -10.53 -1.79 -21.09
N LEU A 457 -11.13 -2.39 -20.06
CA LEU A 457 -12.13 -1.75 -19.22
C LEU A 457 -11.45 -1.26 -17.94
N LEU A 458 -11.60 0.02 -17.64
CA LEU A 458 -11.04 0.70 -16.48
C LEU A 458 -12.16 1.14 -15.53
N GLY A 459 -11.80 1.33 -14.25
CA GLY A 459 -12.68 1.92 -13.24
C GLY A 459 -13.46 0.90 -12.41
N MET A 460 -13.20 -0.40 -12.58
CA MET A 460 -13.80 -1.43 -11.75
C MET A 460 -13.48 -1.25 -10.27
N ARG A 461 -12.31 -0.69 -9.93
CA ARG A 461 -11.92 -0.41 -8.53
C ARG A 461 -12.77 0.67 -7.87
N HIS A 462 -13.47 1.48 -8.66
CA HIS A 462 -14.37 2.54 -8.19
C HIS A 462 -15.83 2.12 -8.15
N CYS A 463 -16.16 0.87 -8.50
CA CYS A 463 -17.51 0.37 -8.34
C CYS A 463 -17.83 0.17 -6.85
N ASN A 464 -19.06 0.52 -6.49
CA ASN A 464 -19.62 0.23 -5.18
C ASN A 464 -20.21 -1.18 -5.21
N PHE A 465 -19.69 -2.06 -4.36
CA PHE A 465 -20.29 -3.36 -4.11
C PHE A 465 -21.57 -3.16 -3.30
N MET A 466 -22.73 -3.36 -3.94
CA MET A 466 -24.02 -3.04 -3.35
C MET A 466 -24.56 -4.20 -2.53
N LYS A 467 -24.43 -5.42 -3.06
CA LYS A 467 -25.10 -6.58 -2.46
C LYS A 467 -24.47 -7.90 -2.88
N LEU A 468 -24.38 -8.80 -1.90
CA LEU A 468 -24.20 -10.24 -2.09
C LEU A 468 -25.40 -10.96 -1.50
N ARG A 469 -26.09 -11.78 -2.31
CA ARG A 469 -27.16 -12.66 -1.84
C ARG A 469 -26.86 -14.10 -2.15
N LEU A 470 -26.91 -14.96 -1.13
CA LEU A 470 -26.88 -16.41 -1.29
C LEU A 470 -28.28 -16.95 -0.99
N THR A 471 -28.86 -17.75 -1.89
CA THR A 471 -30.07 -18.52 -1.59
C THR A 471 -29.75 -20.02 -1.60
N GLN A 472 -30.24 -20.72 -0.58
CA GLN A 472 -30.15 -22.17 -0.43
C GLN A 472 -31.54 -22.77 -0.70
N ASP A 473 -32.00 -22.64 -1.94
CA ASP A 473 -33.20 -23.35 -2.41
C ASP A 473 -32.80 -24.71 -3.00
N GLU A 474 -33.66 -25.38 -3.77
CA GLU A 474 -33.30 -26.60 -4.54
C GLU A 474 -32.07 -26.40 -5.44
N VAL A 475 -31.74 -25.14 -5.76
CA VAL A 475 -30.53 -24.74 -6.47
C VAL A 475 -29.86 -23.61 -5.70
N SER A 476 -28.60 -23.82 -5.29
CA SER A 476 -27.77 -22.79 -4.68
C SER A 476 -27.51 -21.63 -5.66
N ARG A 477 -28.07 -20.44 -5.40
CA ARG A 477 -27.92 -19.25 -6.25
C ARG A 477 -27.14 -18.16 -5.54
N VAL A 478 -26.29 -17.47 -6.29
CA VAL A 478 -25.56 -16.29 -5.84
C VAL A 478 -25.88 -15.10 -6.72
N THR A 479 -26.13 -13.95 -6.11
CA THR A 479 -26.33 -12.68 -6.82
C THR A 479 -25.36 -11.64 -6.30
N TYR A 480 -24.58 -11.05 -7.21
CA TYR A 480 -23.73 -9.89 -7.00
C TYR A 480 -24.35 -8.67 -7.66
N GLU A 481 -24.52 -7.60 -6.90
CA GLU A 481 -24.97 -6.30 -7.42
C GLU A 481 -23.83 -5.29 -7.28
N LEU A 482 -23.42 -4.69 -8.40
CA LEU A 482 -22.34 -3.72 -8.50
C LEU A 482 -22.87 -2.44 -9.13
N GLU A 483 -22.59 -1.31 -8.50
CA GLU A 483 -22.87 0.01 -9.06
C GLU A 483 -21.55 0.68 -9.45
N CYS A 484 -21.33 0.82 -10.76
CA CYS A 484 -20.09 1.35 -11.31
C CYS A 484 -20.34 2.75 -11.86
N PRO A 485 -19.98 3.82 -11.12
CA PRO A 485 -20.31 5.19 -11.52
C PRO A 485 -19.52 5.62 -12.76
N ASN A 486 -18.29 5.12 -12.94
CA ASN A 486 -17.42 5.50 -14.06
C ASN A 486 -16.68 4.27 -14.57
N LEU A 487 -17.14 3.73 -15.70
CA LEU A 487 -16.41 2.72 -16.45
C LEU A 487 -15.90 3.31 -17.76
N VAL A 488 -14.62 3.08 -18.07
CA VAL A 488 -14.00 3.57 -19.31
C VAL A 488 -13.49 2.40 -20.12
N LEU A 489 -14.04 2.22 -21.32
CA LEU A 489 -13.56 1.23 -22.28
C LEU A 489 -12.60 1.90 -23.29
N LYS A 490 -11.36 1.43 -23.33
CA LYS A 490 -10.34 1.84 -24.32
C LYS A 490 -10.06 0.68 -25.27
N ALA A 491 -10.06 0.92 -26.57
CA ALA A 491 -9.76 -0.10 -27.58
C ALA A 491 -9.33 0.53 -28.91
N SER A 492 -8.50 -0.17 -29.67
CA SER A 492 -8.37 0.09 -31.12
C SER A 492 -9.51 -0.61 -31.85
N TYR A 493 -9.95 -0.11 -33.00
CA TYR A 493 -11.10 -0.69 -33.69
C TYR A 493 -10.99 -0.72 -35.22
N ASP A 494 -11.66 -1.68 -35.84
CA ASP A 494 -11.97 -1.73 -37.27
C ASP A 494 -13.49 -1.84 -37.45
N VAL A 495 -14.08 -0.99 -38.29
CA VAL A 495 -15.51 -0.97 -38.58
C VAL A 495 -15.76 -0.87 -40.07
N LYS A 496 -16.59 -1.76 -40.61
CA LYS A 496 -16.95 -1.82 -42.05
C LYS A 496 -18.45 -2.06 -42.20
N GLY A 497 -19.19 -1.15 -42.84
CA GLY A 497 -20.63 -1.31 -43.10
C GLY A 497 -21.45 -0.03 -43.09
N THR A 498 -22.79 -0.15 -43.03
CA THR A 498 -23.75 0.97 -43.02
C THR A 498 -24.77 0.84 -41.86
N MET A 499 -25.24 1.96 -41.28
CA MET A 499 -26.23 1.98 -40.19
C MET A 499 -27.29 3.09 -40.31
N ASN A 500 -28.52 2.75 -39.91
CA ASN A 500 -29.82 3.44 -40.13
C ASN A 500 -29.95 4.89 -39.59
N ARG A 501 -29.91 5.89 -40.49
CA ARG A 501 -30.38 7.31 -40.39
C ARG A 501 -31.11 7.75 -39.06
N ILE A 502 -30.54 8.64 -38.22
CA ILE A 502 -31.07 9.49 -37.07
C ILE A 502 -30.67 9.25 -35.55
N GLN A 503 -30.53 10.36 -34.77
CA GLN A 503 -29.77 10.78 -33.52
C GLN A 503 -30.30 10.49 -32.07
N GLY A 504 -29.44 10.73 -31.04
CA GLY A 504 -29.76 10.93 -29.58
C GLY A 504 -28.51 10.94 -28.63
N GLU A 505 -28.54 11.53 -27.42
CA GLU A 505 -27.38 11.79 -26.48
C GLU A 505 -27.73 11.55 -24.98
N GLY A 506 -26.77 11.22 -24.08
CA GLY A 506 -26.97 11.09 -22.60
C GLY A 506 -25.73 10.67 -21.75
N LYS A 507 -25.78 10.84 -20.41
CA LYS A 507 -24.71 10.56 -19.40
C LYS A 507 -25.28 9.93 -18.11
N ASP A 508 -24.77 8.79 -17.59
CA ASP A 508 -25.30 8.12 -16.37
C ASP A 508 -24.45 6.94 -15.80
N VAL A 509 -24.93 6.31 -14.72
CA VAL A 509 -24.37 5.24 -13.89
C VAL A 509 -24.69 3.83 -14.44
N TYR A 510 -23.73 2.89 -14.37
CA TYR A 510 -23.96 1.48 -14.73
C TYR A 510 -24.29 0.63 -13.50
N LYS A 511 -25.46 0.00 -13.49
CA LYS A 511 -25.75 -1.11 -12.56
C LYS A 511 -25.53 -2.45 -13.25
N LEU A 512 -24.77 -3.31 -12.59
CA LEU A 512 -24.43 -4.65 -13.05
C LEU A 512 -24.95 -5.67 -12.05
N ASN A 513 -25.82 -6.55 -12.53
CA ASN A 513 -26.33 -7.68 -11.76
C ASN A 513 -25.76 -8.98 -12.34
N ILE A 514 -25.01 -9.72 -11.52
CA ILE A 514 -24.46 -11.03 -11.86
C ILE A 514 -25.19 -12.07 -11.03
N THR A 515 -25.98 -12.93 -11.66
CA THR A 515 -26.69 -14.02 -10.95
C THR A 515 -26.19 -15.37 -11.46
N GLY A 516 -25.76 -16.27 -10.58
CA GLY A 516 -25.23 -17.57 -10.98
C GLY A 516 -25.61 -18.71 -10.04
N LYS A 517 -25.45 -19.95 -10.51
CA LYS A 517 -25.45 -21.13 -9.65
C LYS A 517 -24.06 -21.34 -9.09
N TYR A 518 -23.98 -21.76 -7.83
CA TYR A 518 -22.71 -22.07 -7.19
C TYR A 518 -22.74 -23.44 -6.52
N GLU A 519 -21.55 -23.98 -6.30
CA GLU A 519 -21.31 -25.13 -5.43
C GLU A 519 -20.18 -24.82 -4.44
N ARG A 520 -20.12 -25.61 -3.36
CA ARG A 520 -19.03 -25.54 -2.38
C ARG A 520 -18.23 -26.83 -2.48
N ILE A 521 -16.93 -26.71 -2.74
CA ILE A 521 -16.04 -27.86 -2.93
C ILE A 521 -14.91 -27.76 -1.91
N MET A 522 -14.52 -28.91 -1.35
CA MET A 522 -13.28 -29.03 -0.60
C MET A 522 -12.14 -29.25 -1.59
N GLU A 523 -11.19 -28.31 -1.65
CA GLU A 523 -10.04 -28.39 -2.56
C GLU A 523 -8.86 -29.15 -1.92
N GLU A 524 -7.77 -29.31 -2.68
CA GLU A 524 -6.56 -30.02 -2.23
C GLU A 524 -5.91 -29.41 -0.98
N ASP A 525 -6.17 -28.13 -0.69
CA ASP A 525 -5.69 -27.43 0.50
C ASP A 525 -6.47 -27.79 1.78
N GLY A 526 -7.51 -28.62 1.65
CA GLY A 526 -8.37 -29.02 2.76
C GLY A 526 -9.31 -27.92 3.24
N LYS A 527 -9.52 -26.86 2.46
CA LYS A 527 -10.45 -25.77 2.76
C LYS A 527 -11.65 -25.77 1.82
N LEU A 528 -12.70 -25.05 2.22
CA LEU A 528 -13.94 -24.96 1.46
C LEU A 528 -13.92 -23.76 0.52
N HIS A 529 -14.02 -24.02 -0.79
CA HIS A 529 -14.03 -23.01 -1.84
C HIS A 529 -15.41 -22.80 -2.45
N PHE A 530 -15.58 -21.66 -3.12
CA PHE A 530 -16.83 -21.27 -3.77
C PHE A 530 -16.70 -21.35 -5.28
N HIS A 531 -17.45 -22.21 -5.95
CA HIS A 531 -17.35 -22.38 -7.40
C HIS A 531 -18.60 -21.87 -8.10
N ILE A 532 -18.48 -20.81 -8.91
CA ILE A 532 -19.56 -20.37 -9.80
C ILE A 532 -19.62 -21.33 -11.00
N LEU A 533 -20.69 -22.12 -11.07
CA LEU A 533 -20.93 -23.08 -12.15
C LEU A 533 -21.36 -22.36 -13.43
N ASN A 534 -22.47 -21.64 -13.35
CA ASN A 534 -23.03 -20.86 -14.44
C ASN A 534 -23.46 -19.47 -13.95
N TYR A 535 -23.63 -18.54 -14.88
CA TYR A 535 -24.01 -17.17 -14.55
C TYR A 535 -24.84 -16.55 -15.66
N ASN A 536 -25.67 -15.59 -15.28
CA ASN A 536 -26.39 -14.65 -16.11
C ASN A 536 -25.90 -13.24 -15.77
N LEU A 537 -25.75 -12.42 -16.80
CA LEU A 537 -25.37 -11.01 -16.68
C LEU A 537 -26.55 -10.17 -17.13
N GLU A 538 -27.03 -9.32 -16.23
CA GLU A 538 -28.05 -8.32 -16.50
C GLU A 538 -27.39 -6.94 -16.38
N LEU A 539 -27.52 -6.16 -17.46
CA LEU A 539 -27.05 -4.78 -17.54
C LEU A 539 -28.24 -3.86 -17.38
N ASP A 540 -28.05 -2.74 -16.69
CA ASP A 540 -29.06 -1.70 -16.64
C ASP A 540 -29.35 -1.15 -18.05
N GLU A 541 -30.57 -1.35 -18.54
CA GLU A 541 -31.01 -0.85 -19.85
C GLU A 541 -31.01 0.68 -19.89
N HIS A 542 -31.12 1.34 -18.74
CA HIS A 542 -31.13 2.79 -18.58
C HIS A 542 -29.74 3.39 -18.43
N ALA A 543 -28.69 2.58 -18.28
CA ALA A 543 -27.33 3.09 -18.29
C ALA A 543 -27.08 3.82 -19.61
N THR A 544 -26.56 5.04 -19.54
CA THR A 544 -26.20 5.81 -20.73
C THR A 544 -24.68 5.88 -20.85
N SER A 545 -24.21 6.00 -22.07
CA SER A 545 -22.77 6.05 -22.35
C SER A 545 -22.46 7.17 -23.32
N SER A 546 -21.22 7.65 -23.22
CA SER A 546 -20.63 8.57 -24.18
C SER A 546 -19.48 7.87 -24.89
N VAL A 547 -19.49 7.84 -26.21
CA VAL A 547 -18.43 7.22 -27.01
C VAL A 547 -17.73 8.26 -27.87
N MET A 548 -16.41 8.23 -27.87
CA MET A 548 -15.58 9.05 -28.75
C MET A 548 -14.82 8.11 -29.70
N TYR A 549 -15.06 8.25 -31.00
CA TYR A 549 -14.35 7.52 -32.05
C TYR A 549 -13.35 8.44 -32.74
N HIS A 550 -12.06 8.11 -32.67
CA HIS A 550 -11.01 8.83 -33.40
C HIS A 550 -10.84 8.26 -34.80
N ASN A 551 -10.80 9.12 -35.82
CA ASN A 551 -10.60 8.74 -37.23
C ASN A 551 -11.74 7.89 -37.84
N LEU A 552 -12.97 8.06 -37.36
CA LEU A 552 -14.14 7.44 -37.98
C LEU A 552 -14.57 8.21 -39.25
N PHE A 553 -14.34 7.61 -40.41
CA PHE A 553 -14.75 8.18 -41.70
C PHE A 553 -16.16 7.72 -42.08
N THR A 554 -17.06 8.67 -42.33
CA THR A 554 -18.42 8.39 -42.81
C THR A 554 -18.66 8.99 -44.19
N ARG A 555 -19.58 8.41 -44.95
CA ARG A 555 -20.15 9.02 -46.16
C ARG A 555 -21.67 9.17 -46.00
N PRO A 556 -22.23 10.40 -46.06
CA PRO A 556 -21.52 11.67 -46.26
C PRO A 556 -20.59 12.05 -45.08
N THR A 557 -19.57 12.86 -45.37
CA THR A 557 -18.62 13.38 -44.38
C THR A 557 -19.32 14.24 -43.34
N GLY A 558 -18.87 14.20 -42.09
CA GLY A 558 -19.48 14.95 -40.97
C GLY A 558 -20.56 14.18 -40.19
N MET A 559 -20.87 12.93 -40.58
CA MET A 559 -21.82 12.06 -39.87
C MET A 559 -21.12 11.10 -38.88
N GLY A 560 -19.83 11.33 -38.56
CA GLY A 560 -19.03 10.45 -37.71
C GLY A 560 -19.61 10.27 -36.31
N GLU A 561 -19.94 11.39 -35.65
CA GLU A 561 -20.57 11.36 -34.33
C GLU A 561 -21.92 10.62 -34.35
N TYR A 562 -22.70 10.87 -35.41
CA TYR A 562 -24.00 10.22 -35.60
C TYR A 562 -23.86 8.69 -35.75
N PHE A 563 -22.96 8.24 -36.62
CA PHE A 563 -22.65 6.83 -36.81
C PHE A 563 -22.10 6.20 -35.53
N GLY A 564 -21.26 6.90 -34.79
CA GLY A 564 -20.70 6.45 -33.53
C GLY A 564 -21.77 6.11 -32.49
N ARG A 565 -22.76 6.98 -32.30
CA ARG A 565 -23.89 6.73 -31.39
C ARG A 565 -24.79 5.57 -31.83
N ALA A 566 -25.03 5.46 -33.14
CA ALA A 566 -25.79 4.33 -33.69
C ALA A 566 -25.05 3.00 -33.51
N LEU A 567 -23.72 3.01 -33.71
CA LEU A 567 -22.84 1.86 -33.51
C LEU A 567 -22.88 1.41 -32.05
N GLU A 568 -22.66 2.37 -31.14
CA GLU A 568 -22.75 2.15 -29.70
C GLU A 568 -24.09 1.52 -29.32
N LYS A 569 -25.23 2.13 -29.69
CA LYS A 569 -26.56 1.62 -29.33
C LYS A 569 -26.78 0.17 -29.76
N GLN A 570 -26.18 -0.26 -30.87
CA GLN A 570 -26.32 -1.63 -31.39
C GLN A 570 -25.31 -2.63 -30.81
N THR A 571 -24.21 -2.14 -30.22
CA THR A 571 -23.05 -2.96 -29.84
C THR A 571 -22.74 -2.93 -28.35
N ARG A 572 -23.17 -1.90 -27.62
CA ARG A 572 -22.87 -1.64 -26.21
C ARG A 572 -23.07 -2.87 -25.34
N ASP A 573 -24.28 -3.43 -25.34
CA ASP A 573 -24.61 -4.55 -24.45
C ASP A 573 -23.79 -5.80 -24.79
N TYR A 574 -23.50 -6.03 -26.07
CA TYR A 574 -22.64 -7.14 -26.49
C TYR A 574 -21.19 -6.93 -26.03
N VAL A 575 -20.64 -5.73 -26.22
CA VAL A 575 -19.27 -5.38 -25.81
C VAL A 575 -19.14 -5.49 -24.29
N MET A 576 -20.07 -4.88 -23.55
CA MET A 576 -20.06 -4.92 -22.08
C MET A 576 -20.24 -6.35 -21.55
N LYS A 577 -21.16 -7.14 -22.13
CA LYS A 577 -21.32 -8.55 -21.76
C LYS A 577 -20.03 -9.35 -22.00
N LYS A 578 -19.31 -9.09 -23.09
CA LYS A 578 -18.01 -9.73 -23.34
C LYS A 578 -16.92 -9.33 -22.32
N MET A 579 -16.82 -8.04 -21.98
CA MET A 579 -15.89 -7.60 -20.93
C MET A 579 -16.25 -8.23 -19.58
N LEU A 580 -17.52 -8.21 -19.22
CA LEU A 580 -17.98 -8.71 -17.93
C LEU A 580 -17.97 -10.24 -17.82
N THR A 581 -18.04 -10.96 -18.94
CA THR A 581 -17.71 -12.40 -18.97
C THR A 581 -16.27 -12.64 -18.52
N LYS A 582 -15.31 -11.80 -18.93
CA LYS A 582 -13.92 -11.90 -18.46
C LYS A 582 -13.81 -11.53 -16.98
N TYR A 583 -14.53 -10.51 -16.51
CA TYR A 583 -14.61 -10.19 -15.07
C TYR A 583 -15.13 -11.37 -14.23
N VAL A 584 -16.20 -12.04 -14.69
CA VAL A 584 -16.72 -13.24 -14.01
C VAL A 584 -15.71 -14.39 -14.06
N GLN A 585 -14.93 -14.51 -15.13
CA GLN A 585 -13.85 -15.50 -15.19
C GLN A 585 -12.79 -15.21 -14.13
N ASN A 586 -12.33 -13.97 -14.00
CA ASN A 586 -11.40 -13.57 -12.95
C ASN A 586 -12.00 -13.84 -11.56
N LEU A 587 -13.31 -13.60 -11.36
CA LEU A 587 -14.00 -13.90 -10.11
C LEU A 587 -14.03 -15.41 -9.81
N LYS A 588 -14.27 -16.25 -10.82
CA LYS A 588 -14.19 -17.72 -10.68
C LYS A 588 -12.79 -18.15 -10.26
N ASP A 589 -11.77 -17.60 -10.89
CA ASP A 589 -10.37 -17.94 -10.60
C ASP A 589 -10.00 -17.46 -9.18
N PHE A 590 -10.48 -16.28 -8.76
CA PHE A 590 -10.34 -15.79 -7.40
C PHE A 590 -10.95 -16.73 -6.37
N GLN A 591 -12.19 -17.18 -6.58
CA GLN A 591 -12.89 -18.02 -5.60
C GLN A 591 -12.37 -19.47 -5.55
N ARG A 592 -11.68 -19.92 -6.60
CA ARG A 592 -10.91 -21.17 -6.59
C ARG A 592 -9.66 -21.09 -5.73
N ILE A 593 -9.05 -19.91 -5.62
CA ILE A 593 -7.79 -19.72 -4.89
C ILE A 593 -8.06 -19.28 -3.45
N VAL A 594 -9.12 -18.50 -3.22
CA VAL A 594 -9.41 -17.91 -1.91
C VAL A 594 -10.54 -18.69 -1.21
N PRO A 595 -10.28 -19.32 -0.05
CA PRO A 595 -11.27 -20.13 0.66
C PRO A 595 -12.39 -19.26 1.26
N ILE A 596 -13.58 -19.84 1.45
CA ILE A 596 -14.79 -19.14 1.92
C ILE A 596 -14.56 -18.42 3.25
N GLU A 597 -13.77 -18.99 4.15
CA GLU A 597 -13.43 -18.40 5.45
C GLU A 597 -12.61 -17.11 5.37
N GLU A 598 -11.97 -16.84 4.23
CA GLU A 598 -11.27 -15.59 3.95
C GLU A 598 -12.13 -14.57 3.18
N VAL A 599 -13.31 -14.98 2.72
CA VAL A 599 -14.25 -14.14 1.96
C VAL A 599 -15.45 -13.72 2.81
N HIS A 600 -15.97 -14.62 3.64
CA HIS A 600 -17.24 -14.47 4.36
C HIS A 600 -17.03 -14.32 5.87
N PHE A 601 -16.29 -13.31 6.30
CA PHE A 601 -16.13 -13.01 7.72
C PHE A 601 -16.26 -11.51 8.01
N ARG A 602 -16.71 -11.19 9.22
CA ARG A 602 -16.66 -9.83 9.78
C ARG A 602 -15.79 -9.79 11.02
N TYR A 603 -15.27 -8.61 11.33
CA TYR A 603 -14.65 -8.36 12.61
C TYR A 603 -15.72 -7.91 13.62
N VAL A 604 -15.82 -8.63 14.73
CA VAL A 604 -16.72 -8.26 15.84
C VAL A 604 -15.89 -7.88 17.05
N VAL A 605 -16.29 -6.77 17.67
CA VAL A 605 -15.70 -6.20 18.88
C VAL A 605 -15.92 -7.08 20.10
#